data_AF-A0A4U7DH81-F1
#
_entry.id   AF-A0A4U7DH81-F1
#
_cell.length_a   1.000
_cell.length_b   1.000
_cell.length_c   1.000
_cell.angle_alpha   90.00
_cell.angle_beta   90.00
_cell.angle_gamma   90.00
#
_symmetry.space_group_name_H-M   'P 1'
#
loop_
_entity.id
_entity.type
_entity.pdbx_description
1 polymer ?
#
loop_
_entity_poly.entity_id
_entity_poly.type
_entity_poly.pdbx_seq_one_letter_code
_entity_poly.pdbx_strand_id
1 'polypeptide(L)'
;MFGEFTEDAELLTWCGEHGVALMTNNARNFEKLHREIDHAGLLLYYDQNRPDEDPEGVARVVDEVFTQYGATDIENEIVDLDEWYDWLHG
;
A
#
# COMPACT_ATOMS: atom_id res chain seq x y z
N MET A 1 -16.01 18.47 3.86
CA MET A 1 -15.11 17.67 3.01
C MET A 1 -15.72 16.29 2.95
N PHE A 2 -16.45 15.97 1.87
CA PHE A 2 -17.20 14.71 1.68
C PHE A 2 -16.87 14.07 0.31
N GLY A 3 -15.78 14.51 -0.35
CA GLY A 3 -15.35 14.02 -1.67
C GLY A 3 -14.19 13.04 -1.58
N GLU A 4 -13.08 13.45 -0.94
CA GLU A 4 -11.86 12.62 -0.83
C GLU A 4 -12.13 11.21 -0.27
N PHE A 5 -12.93 11.08 0.79
CA PHE A 5 -13.27 9.76 1.35
C PHE A 5 -14.09 8.88 0.41
N THR A 6 -14.95 9.47 -0.43
CA THR A 6 -15.76 8.70 -1.39
C THR A 6 -14.89 8.26 -2.57
N GLU A 7 -13.99 9.12 -3.05
CA GLU A 7 -13.03 8.78 -4.10
C GLU A 7 -12.01 7.73 -3.63
N ASP A 8 -11.49 7.84 -2.40
CA ASP A 8 -10.57 6.87 -1.80
C ASP A 8 -11.25 5.49 -1.64
N ALA A 9 -12.52 5.46 -1.22
CA ALA A 9 -13.29 4.23 -1.06
C ALA A 9 -13.57 3.56 -2.41
N GLU A 10 -14.01 4.31 -3.42
CA GLU A 10 -14.24 3.81 -4.78
C GLU A 10 -12.95 3.25 -5.39
N LEU A 11 -11.82 3.93 -5.19
CA LEU A 11 -10.51 3.45 -5.62
C LEU A 11 -10.13 2.13 -4.93
N LEU A 12 -10.29 2.03 -3.61
CA LEU A 12 -9.93 0.83 -2.87
C LEU A 12 -10.80 -0.37 -3.26
N THR A 13 -12.11 -0.15 -3.44
CA THR A 13 -13.02 -1.17 -3.95
C THR A 13 -12.60 -1.65 -5.33
N TRP A 14 -12.29 -0.72 -6.24
CA TRP A 14 -11.83 -1.07 -7.58
C TRP A 14 -10.54 -1.90 -7.55
N CYS A 15 -9.58 -1.54 -6.68
CA CYS A 15 -8.36 -2.30 -6.45
C CYS A 15 -8.65 -3.74 -6.02
N GLY A 16 -9.59 -3.94 -5.09
CA GLY A 16 -10.04 -5.27 -4.67
C GLY A 16 -10.66 -6.07 -5.81
N GLU A 17 -11.63 -5.49 -6.53
CA GLU A 17 -12.33 -6.16 -7.64
C GLU A 17 -11.41 -6.59 -8.79
N HIS A 18 -10.31 -5.87 -8.99
CA HIS A 18 -9.37 -6.10 -10.08
C HIS A 18 -8.08 -6.83 -9.67
N GLY A 19 -7.92 -7.19 -8.40
CA GLY A 19 -6.71 -7.86 -7.91
C GLY A 19 -5.46 -6.97 -7.99
N VAL A 20 -5.62 -5.65 -7.80
CA VAL A 20 -4.54 -4.67 -7.89
C VAL A 20 -4.23 -4.13 -6.49
N ALA A 21 -3.02 -4.37 -5.99
CA ALA A 21 -2.56 -3.77 -4.74
C ALA A 21 -2.40 -2.25 -4.89
N LEU A 22 -2.76 -1.50 -3.85
CA LEU A 22 -2.67 -0.05 -3.83
C LEU A 22 -1.48 0.39 -2.98
N MET A 23 -0.57 1.17 -3.58
CA MET A 23 0.50 1.84 -2.86
C MET A 23 0.14 3.32 -2.63
N THR A 24 0.19 3.80 -1.39
CA THR A 24 -0.24 5.17 -1.05
C THR A 24 0.47 5.74 0.18
N ASN A 25 0.63 7.06 0.23
CA ASN A 25 1.09 7.79 1.42
C ASN A 25 -0.05 8.33 2.28
N ASN A 26 -1.31 8.16 1.85
CA ASN A 26 -2.48 8.59 2.61
C ASN A 26 -2.91 7.54 3.64
N ALA A 27 -1.97 7.13 4.50
CA ALA A 27 -2.18 6.08 5.50
C ALA A 27 -3.44 6.32 6.34
N ARG A 28 -3.64 7.56 6.80
CA ARG A 28 -4.76 7.90 7.69
C ARG A 28 -6.13 7.55 7.11
N ASN A 29 -6.36 7.82 5.83
CA ASN A 29 -7.66 7.52 5.22
C ASN A 29 -7.78 6.02 4.94
N PHE A 30 -6.73 5.41 4.37
CA PHE A 30 -6.79 4.01 3.94
C PHE A 30 -6.71 3.00 5.08
N GLU A 31 -6.09 3.31 6.22
CA GLU A 31 -6.16 2.49 7.44
C GLU A 31 -7.61 2.32 7.95
N LYS A 32 -8.42 3.38 7.78
CA LYS A 32 -9.83 3.31 8.13
C LYS A 32 -10.60 2.47 7.11
N LEU A 33 -10.38 2.72 5.81
CA LEU A 33 -11.08 2.04 4.73
C LEU A 33 -10.74 0.54 4.64
N HIS A 34 -9.49 0.17 4.93
CA HIS A 34 -9.04 -1.22 5.02
C HIS A 34 -9.90 -2.08 5.97
N ARG A 35 -10.45 -1.48 7.03
CA ARG A 35 -11.34 -2.19 7.97
C ARG A 35 -12.77 -2.35 7.46
N GLU A 36 -13.12 -1.64 6.40
CA GLU A 36 -14.48 -1.49 5.88
C GLU A 36 -14.64 -2.09 4.47
N ILE A 37 -13.55 -2.22 3.71
CA ILE A 37 -13.55 -2.57 2.29
C ILE A 37 -12.49 -3.64 2.02
N ASP A 38 -12.91 -4.73 1.37
CA ASP A 38 -12.00 -5.76 0.90
C ASP A 38 -11.13 -5.22 -0.26
N HIS A 39 -9.84 -5.54 -0.25
CA HIS A 39 -8.86 -5.07 -1.22
C HIS A 39 -7.74 -6.08 -1.48
N ALA A 40 -7.09 -5.97 -2.63
CA ALA A 40 -6.01 -6.88 -3.04
C ALA A 40 -4.66 -6.63 -2.33
N GLY A 41 -4.59 -5.62 -1.45
CA GLY A 41 -3.45 -5.32 -0.59
C GLY A 41 -3.16 -3.84 -0.53
N LEU A 42 -2.78 -3.34 0.65
CA LEU A 42 -2.47 -1.92 0.87
C LEU A 42 -1.01 -1.77 1.29
N LEU A 43 -0.22 -1.10 0.46
CA LEU A 43 1.19 -0.82 0.70
C LEU A 43 1.32 0.65 1.13
N LEU A 44 1.64 0.90 2.39
CA LEU A 44 1.75 2.24 2.96
C LEU A 44 3.20 2.68 3.01
N TYR A 45 3.47 3.92 2.60
CA TYR A 45 4.76 4.59 2.81
C TYR A 45 4.51 5.96 3.46
N TYR A 46 5.24 6.29 4.52
CA TYR A 46 5.06 7.54 5.26
C TYR A 46 6.11 8.58 4.88
N ASP A 47 7.31 8.12 4.52
CA ASP A 47 8.37 8.98 3.98
C ASP A 47 8.08 9.37 2.53
N GLN A 48 7.44 10.52 2.36
CA GLN A 48 6.97 10.99 1.05
C GLN A 48 8.11 11.38 0.10
N ASN A 49 9.31 11.63 0.60
CA ASN A 49 10.45 11.97 -0.25
C ASN A 49 11.13 10.71 -0.81
N ARG A 50 10.91 9.54 -0.19
CA ARG A 50 11.61 8.30 -0.52
C ARG A 50 11.46 7.86 -1.99
N PRO A 51 10.27 7.94 -2.62
CA PRO A 51 10.15 7.64 -4.05
C PRO A 51 10.95 8.58 -4.97
N ASP A 52 11.19 9.83 -4.55
CA ASP A 52 11.98 10.79 -5.30
C ASP A 52 13.49 10.64 -5.04
N GLU A 53 13.87 10.27 -3.82
CA GLU A 53 15.26 10.11 -3.39
C GLU A 53 15.86 8.77 -3.80
N ASP A 54 15.13 7.67 -3.64
CA ASP A 54 15.54 6.31 -4.02
C ASP A 54 14.37 5.49 -4.61
N PRO A 55 13.95 5.79 -5.86
CA PRO A 55 12.89 5.04 -6.53
C PRO A 55 13.22 3.56 -6.72
N GLU A 56 14.50 3.20 -6.87
CA GLU A 56 14.92 1.81 -7.05
C GLU A 56 14.81 1.02 -5.73
N GLY A 57 15.21 1.63 -4.62
CA GLY A 57 15.04 1.08 -3.29
C GLY A 57 13.57 0.80 -2.98
N VAL A 58 12.67 1.74 -3.27
CA VAL A 58 11.21 1.54 -3.11
C VAL A 58 10.71 0.40 -3.99
N ALA A 59 11.08 0.36 -5.27
CA ALA A 59 10.67 -0.71 -6.17
C ALA A 59 11.14 -2.10 -5.70
N ARG A 60 12.38 -2.18 -5.17
CA ARG A 60 12.95 -3.41 -4.62
C ARG A 60 12.20 -3.88 -3.37
N VAL A 61 11.82 -2.96 -2.50
CA VAL A 61 11.02 -3.29 -1.31
C VAL A 61 9.68 -3.90 -1.71
N VAL A 62 8.99 -3.28 -2.66
CA VAL A 62 7.71 -3.82 -3.18
C VAL A 62 7.91 -5.21 -3.77
N ASP A 63 8.94 -5.39 -4.62
CA ASP A 63 9.26 -6.69 -5.22
C ASP A 63 9.54 -7.77 -4.16
N GLU A 64 10.26 -7.42 -3.08
CA GLU A 64 10.55 -8.34 -1.99
C GLU A 64 9.29 -8.73 -1.21
N VAL A 65 8.40 -7.79 -0.90
CA VAL A 65 7.11 -8.08 -0.25
C VAL A 65 6.32 -9.11 -1.06
N PHE A 66 6.22 -8.90 -2.37
CA PHE A 66 5.53 -9.85 -3.26
C PHE A 66 6.29 -11.17 -3.44
N THR A 67 7.62 -11.16 -3.34
CA THR A 67 8.43 -12.38 -3.38
C THR A 67 8.22 -13.25 -2.13
N GLN A 68 8.09 -12.63 -0.96
CA GLN A 68 7.94 -13.35 0.30
C GLN A 68 6.51 -13.84 0.55
N TYR A 69 5.51 -13.00 0.30
CA TYR A 69 4.11 -13.30 0.61
C TYR A 69 3.30 -13.69 -0.62
N GLY A 70 3.68 -13.21 -1.80
CA GLY A 70 2.83 -13.32 -2.99
C GLY A 70 1.59 -12.43 -2.89
N ALA A 71 0.85 -12.33 -4.00
CA ALA A 71 -0.30 -11.44 -4.10
C ALA A 71 -1.51 -11.87 -3.25
N THR A 72 -1.63 -13.16 -2.94
CA THR A 72 -2.78 -13.69 -2.17
C THR A 72 -2.63 -13.45 -0.68
N ASP A 73 -1.42 -13.57 -0.12
CA ASP A 73 -1.23 -13.44 1.32
C ASP A 73 -1.23 -11.98 1.79
N ILE A 74 -1.18 -11.01 0.86
CA ILE A 74 -1.35 -9.58 1.17
C ILE A 74 -2.79 -9.08 0.96
N GLU A 75 -3.71 -9.95 0.52
CA GLU A 75 -5.11 -9.59 0.36
C GLU A 75 -5.72 -9.19 1.71
N ASN A 76 -6.42 -8.06 1.75
CA ASN A 76 -6.96 -7.47 2.98
C ASN A 76 -5.92 -7.22 4.08
N GLU A 77 -4.65 -7.03 3.74
CA GLU A 77 -3.58 -6.70 4.67
C GLU A 77 -2.96 -5.32 4.39
N ILE A 78 -2.42 -4.71 5.45
CA ILE A 78 -1.60 -3.50 5.37
C ILE A 78 -0.13 -3.88 5.51
N VAL A 79 0.69 -3.42 4.56
CA VAL A 79 2.13 -3.55 4.60
C VAL A 79 2.77 -2.18 4.79
N ASP A 80 3.60 -2.04 5.81
CA ASP A 80 4.39 -0.83 6.07
C ASP A 80 5.69 -0.89 5.25
N LEU A 81 5.75 -0.17 4.13
CA LEU A 81 6.91 -0.16 3.25
C LEU A 81 8.14 0.52 3.88
N ASP A 82 7.96 1.43 4.84
CA ASP A 82 9.09 2.11 5.46
C ASP A 82 9.83 1.16 6.41
N GLU A 83 9.10 0.35 7.18
CA GLU A 83 9.68 -0.72 8.00
C GLU A 83 10.43 -1.74 7.14
N TRP A 84 9.83 -2.14 6.01
CA TRP A 84 10.46 -3.05 5.06
C TRP A 84 11.71 -2.45 4.41
N TYR A 85 11.66 -1.18 4.05
CA TYR A 85 12.80 -0.48 3.47
C TYR A 85 13.96 -0.42 4.45
N ASP A 86 13.69 -0.04 5.70
CA ASP A 86 14.69 0.04 6.75
C ASP A 86 15.27 -1.35 7.08
N TRP A 87 14.46 -2.41 7.01
CA TRP A 87 14.94 -3.78 7.16
C TRP A 87 15.86 -4.24 6.01
N LEU A 88 15.54 -3.88 4.76
CA LEU A 88 16.33 -4.27 3.58
C LEU A 88 17.63 -3.48 3.41
N HIS A 89 17.67 -2.24 3.90
CA HIS A 89 18.80 -1.32 3.72
C HIS A 89 19.57 -1.02 5.01
N GLY A 90 19.16 -1.62 6.14
CA GLY A 90 19.79 -1.49 7.47
C GLY A 90 20.99 -2.39 7.73
#